data_AF-A0A6P5WVF0-F1
#
_entry.id   AF-A0A6P5WVF0-F1
#
_cell.length_a   1.000
_cell.length_b   1.000
_cell.length_c   1.000
_cell.angle_alpha   90.00
_cell.angle_beta   90.00
_cell.angle_gamma   90.00
#
_symmetry.space_group_name_H-M   'P 1'
#
loop_
_entity.id
_entity.type
_entity.pdbx_description
1 polymer ?
#
loop_
_entity_poly.entity_id
_entity_poly.type
_entity_poly.pdbx_seq_one_letter_code
_entity_poly.pdbx_strand_id
1 'polypeptide(L)' 'MADARKVGILVLFLLYVLSSSANVEAKVCPFYCLDVVYMTCKASSDEKLKAECNCCLAPKDCTLHLSDGSSVDCN' A
#
# COMPACT_ATOMS: atom_id res chain seq x y z
N MET A 1 -5.14 -36.64 32.26
CA MET A 1 -5.34 -35.27 32.79
C MET A 1 -4.51 -34.32 31.94
N ALA A 2 -5.09 -33.29 31.33
CA ALA A 2 -4.30 -32.26 30.63
C ALA A 2 -3.54 -31.43 31.68
N ASP A 3 -2.24 -31.23 31.47
CA ASP A 3 -1.39 -30.44 32.36
C ASP A 3 -1.93 -28.99 32.41
N ALA A 4 -2.40 -28.56 33.58
CA ALA A 4 -3.00 -27.24 33.79
C ALA A 4 -2.06 -26.10 33.36
N ARG A 5 -0.73 -26.34 33.38
CA ARG A 5 0.27 -25.40 32.89
C ARG A 5 0.21 -25.24 31.37
N LYS A 6 -0.03 -26.32 30.62
CA LYS A 6 -0.22 -26.27 29.16
C LYS A 6 -1.55 -25.63 28.78
N VAL A 7 -2.60 -25.90 29.56
CA VAL A 7 -3.91 -25.25 29.38
C VAL A 7 -3.81 -23.75 29.61
N GLY A 8 -3.12 -23.31 30.66
CA GLY A 8 -2.89 -21.90 30.95
C GLY A 8 -2.12 -21.17 29.85
N ILE A 9 -1.04 -21.78 29.34
CA ILE A 9 -0.26 -21.22 28.23
C ILE A 9 -1.10 -21.12 26.95
N LEU A 10 -1.92 -22.13 26.65
CA LEU A 10 -2.79 -22.11 25.48
C LEU A 10 -3.82 -20.98 25.56
N VAL A 11 -4.45 -20.80 26.72
CA VAL A 11 -5.44 -19.73 26.95
C VAL A 11 -4.79 -18.35 26.80
N LEU A 12 -3.61 -18.14 27.38
CA LEU A 12 -2.88 -16.86 27.25
C LEU A 12 -2.50 -16.55 25.80
N PHE A 13 -2.06 -17.56 25.04
CA PHE A 13 -1.72 -17.38 23.63
C PHE A 13 -2.94 -17.00 22.78
N LEU A 14 -4.10 -17.63 23.03
CA LEU A 14 -5.34 -17.31 22.32
C LEU A 14 -5.83 -15.88 22.63
N LEU A 15 -5.75 -15.45 23.89
CA LEU A 15 -6.10 -14.07 24.28
C LEU A 15 -5.19 -13.03 23.62
N TYR A 16 -3.90 -13.34 23.49
CA TYR A 16 -2.94 -12.46 22.80
C TYR A 16 -3.28 -12.28 21.32
N VAL A 17 -3.57 -13.38 20.60
CA VAL A 17 -3.95 -13.33 19.17
C VAL A 17 -5.28 -12.60 18.96
N LEU A 18 -6.25 -12.77 19.86
CA LEU A 18 -7.53 -12.04 19.80
C LEU A 18 -7.36 -10.53 20.02
N SER A 19 -6.30 -10.12 20.74
CA SER A 19 -6.01 -8.72 21.03
C SER A 19 -5.23 -8.03 19.90
N SER A 20 -4.62 -8.78 18.99
CA SER A 20 -3.91 -8.20 17.84
C SER A 20 -4.91 -7.78 16.75
N SER A 21 -5.45 -6.56 16.86
CA SER A 21 -6.14 -5.90 15.77
C SER A 21 -5.10 -5.29 14.81
N ALA A 22 -4.83 -5.96 13.69
CA ALA A 22 -4.10 -5.35 12.59
C ALA A 22 -5.04 -4.36 11.88
N ASN A 23 -4.83 -3.07 12.10
CA ASN A 23 -5.58 -2.02 11.41
C ASN A 23 -5.09 -2.00 9.95
N VAL A 24 -5.78 -2.72 9.07
CA VAL A 24 -5.50 -2.66 7.64
C VAL A 24 -6.29 -1.48 7.07
N GLU A 25 -5.68 -0.31 7.03
CA GLU A 25 -6.28 0.84 6.37
C GLU A 25 -6.24 0.61 4.86
N ALA A 26 -7.41 0.37 4.26
CA ALA A 26 -7.53 0.22 2.82
C ALA A 26 -7.68 1.61 2.17
N LYS A 27 -6.74 1.98 1.30
CA LYS A 27 -6.82 3.21 0.50
C LYS A 27 -7.89 3.03 -0.58
N VAL A 28 -8.95 3.83 -0.52
CA VAL A 28 -9.98 3.88 -1.56
C VAL A 28 -9.59 4.91 -2.61
N CYS A 29 -9.47 4.48 -3.86
CA CYS A 29 -9.10 5.35 -4.98
C CYS A 29 -10.23 5.47 -6.01
N PRO A 30 -10.44 6.66 -6.60
CA PRO A 30 -11.39 6.85 -7.67
C PRO A 30 -10.94 6.12 -8.95
N PHE A 31 -11.93 5.59 -9.69
CA PHE A 31 -11.72 4.92 -10.97
C PHE A 31 -11.75 5.92 -12.14
N TYR A 32 -10.66 6.68 -12.29
CA TYR A 32 -10.37 7.41 -13.52
C TYR A 32 -8.89 7.22 -13.89
N CYS A 33 -8.60 7.31 -15.18
CA CYS A 33 -7.23 7.26 -15.68
C CYS A 33 -6.93 8.56 -16.41
N LEU A 34 -5.84 9.19 -16.02
CA LEU A 34 -5.20 10.22 -16.83
C LEU A 34 -4.54 9.54 -18.04
N ASP A 35 -4.30 10.30 -19.10
CA ASP A 35 -3.60 9.81 -20.29
C ASP A 35 -2.08 9.75 -20.02
N VAL A 36 -1.68 8.84 -19.13
CA VAL A 36 -0.31 8.70 -18.64
C VAL A 36 0.48 7.72 -19.51
N VAL A 37 1.67 8.13 -19.96
CA VAL A 37 2.56 7.32 -20.80
C VAL A 37 3.54 6.53 -19.94
N TYR A 38 4.13 7.18 -18.92
CA TYR A 38 5.04 6.55 -17.96
C TYR A 38 5.04 7.32 -16.65
N MET A 39 5.62 6.72 -15.60
CA MET A 39 5.88 7.43 -14.36
C MET A 39 7.36 7.33 -13.98
N THR A 40 7.82 8.27 -13.16
CA THR A 40 9.15 8.25 -12.52
C THR A 40 8.97 8.41 -11.02
N CYS A 41 9.80 7.78 -10.22
CA CYS A 41 9.74 7.89 -8.76
C CYS A 41 11.14 8.16 -8.21
N LYS A 42 11.25 9.03 -7.19
CA LYS A 42 12.55 9.35 -6.57
C LYS A 42 13.30 8.12 -6.06
N ALA A 43 12.56 7.16 -5.51
CA ALA A 43 13.13 5.92 -4.99
C ALA A 43 13.82 5.06 -6.07
N SER A 44 13.45 5.23 -7.34
CA SER A 44 13.95 4.44 -8.47
C SER A 44 14.92 5.21 -9.37
N SER A 45 15.58 6.26 -8.84
CA SER A 45 16.53 7.08 -9.59
C SER A 45 15.96 7.59 -10.93
N ASP A 46 14.68 7.98 -10.93
CA ASP A 46 13.96 8.50 -12.09
C ASP A 46 13.87 7.53 -13.30
N GLU A 47 13.98 6.22 -13.07
CA GLU A 47 13.67 5.21 -14.06
C GLU A 47 12.23 5.37 -14.60
N LYS A 48 12.03 5.13 -15.90
CA LYS A 48 10.70 5.08 -16.50
C LYS A 48 10.00 3.77 -16.10
N LEU A 49 9.05 3.90 -15.19
CA LEU A 49 8.23 2.80 -14.70
C LEU A 49 6.89 2.73 -15.45
N LYS A 50 6.23 1.57 -15.32
CA LYS A 50 4.86 1.39 -15.79
C LYS A 50 3.95 2.45 -15.17
N ALA A 51 3.17 3.11 -16.01
CA ALA A 51 2.24 4.13 -15.56
C ALA A 51 1.13 3.56 -14.68
N GLU A 52 0.79 4.31 -13.64
CA GLU A 52 -0.43 4.16 -12.87
C GLU A 52 -1.49 5.17 -13.35
N CYS A 53 -2.77 4.83 -13.21
CA CYS A 53 -3.86 5.62 -13.78
C CYS A 53 -3.97 7.04 -13.20
N ASN A 54 -3.70 7.22 -11.91
CA ASN A 54 -3.78 8.51 -11.24
C ASN A 54 -2.93 8.52 -9.95
N CYS A 55 -2.73 9.68 -9.34
CA CYS A 55 -1.91 9.82 -8.14
C CYS A 55 -2.44 9.09 -6.89
N CYS A 56 -3.72 8.70 -6.86
CA CYS A 56 -4.21 7.88 -5.75
C CYS A 56 -3.65 6.46 -5.85
N LEU A 57 -3.55 5.92 -7.06
CA LEU A 57 -3.02 4.58 -7.33
C LEU A 57 -1.49 4.57 -7.38
N ALA A 58 -0.87 5.68 -7.77
CA ALA A 58 0.58 5.83 -7.79
C ALA A 58 1.18 5.77 -6.36
N PRO A 59 2.41 5.26 -6.21
CA PRO A 59 3.18 5.45 -4.99
C PRO A 59 3.43 6.94 -4.73
N LYS A 60 3.74 7.24 -3.46
CA LYS A 60 4.17 8.58 -3.04
C LYS A 60 5.52 8.93 -3.66
N ASP A 61 5.77 10.23 -3.83
CA ASP A 61 7.01 10.78 -4.39
C ASP A 61 7.29 10.28 -5.82
N CYS A 62 6.22 10.13 -6.60
CA CYS A 62 6.26 9.78 -8.01
C CYS A 62 5.69 10.92 -8.88
N THR A 63 6.09 10.97 -10.13
CA THR A 63 5.59 11.90 -11.14
C THR A 63 4.99 11.10 -12.30
N LEU A 64 3.75 11.42 -12.67
CA LEU A 64 3.09 10.89 -13.86
C LEU A 64 3.43 11.80 -15.06
N HIS A 65 3.86 11.21 -16.18
CA HIS A 65 4.16 11.92 -17.43
C HIS A 65 3.08 11.60 -18.46
N LEU A 66 2.33 12.62 -18.87
CA LEU A 66 1.14 12.47 -19.71
C LEU A 66 1.47 12.57 -21.20
N SER A 67 0.56 12.04 -22.02
CA SER A 67 0.67 12.02 -23.49
C SER A 67 0.68 13.42 -24.10
N ASP A 68 0.11 14.41 -23.43
CA ASP A 68 0.11 15.83 -23.84
C ASP A 68 1.43 16.55 -23.50
N GLY A 69 2.38 15.85 -22.87
CA GLY A 69 3.68 16.39 -22.45
C GLY A 69 3.65 17.07 -21.08
N SER A 70 2.50 17.15 -20.41
CA SER A 70 2.40 17.64 -19.04
C SER A 70 2.83 16.58 -18.01
N SER A 71 3.08 17.02 -16.77
CA SER A 71 3.46 16.14 -15.67
C SER A 71 2.67 16.45 -14.40
N VAL A 72 2.36 15.42 -13.62
CA VAL A 72 1.66 15.54 -12.32
C VAL A 72 2.51 14.92 -11.22
N ASP A 73 2.82 15.71 -10.20
CA ASP A 73 3.54 15.26 -9.01
C ASP A 73 2.59 14.65 -7.98
N CYS A 74 2.85 13.42 -7.55
CA CYS A 74 2.03 12.64 -6.63
C CYS A 74 2.67 12.62 -5.24
N ASN A 75 2.45 13.69 -4.47
CA ASN A 75 2.79 13.79 -3.04
C ASN A 75 1.77 13.11 -2.13
#